data_AF-A0AAP0WXP1-F1
#
_entry.id   AF-A0AAP0WXP1-F1
#
_cell.length_a   1.000
_cell.length_b   1.000
_cell.length_c   1.000
_cell.angle_alpha   90.00
_cell.angle_beta   90.00
_cell.angle_gamma   90.00
#
_symmetry.space_group_name_H-M   'P 1'
#
loop_
_entity.id
_entity.type
_entity.pdbx_description
1 polymer ?
#
loop_
_entity_poly.entity_id
_entity_poly.type
_entity_poly.pdbx_seq_one_letter_code
_entity_poly.pdbx_strand_id
1 'polypeptide(L)'
;MEFLMLLCVLSTFYLLFILWKLFDENRDHGCYILDYQCYKPSDDRMLDTAFCGEVIKRNKNLGIQEYKFILKIVTNSGIGEQTYATRNVFKGEEENPTYEDSITEMEEFFNDSIEKLLLRSSISALGD
;
A
#
# COMPACT_ATOMS: atom_id res chain seq x y z
N MET A 1 -38.06 27.14 -46.84
CA MET A 1 -36.98 27.90 -46.17
C MET A 1 -36.93 27.54 -44.69
N GLU A 2 -38.00 27.77 -43.92
CA GLU A 2 -38.03 27.51 -42.47
C GLU A 2 -37.77 26.06 -42.05
N PHE A 3 -38.37 25.07 -42.73
CA PHE A 3 -38.13 23.64 -42.44
C PHE A 3 -36.67 23.22 -42.71
N LEU A 4 -36.07 23.74 -43.79
CA LEU A 4 -34.66 23.47 -44.13
C LEU A 4 -33.71 24.13 -43.12
N MET A 5 -34.04 25.34 -42.66
CA MET A 5 -33.33 26.02 -41.58
C MET A 5 -33.42 25.23 -40.26
N LEU A 6 -34.60 24.69 -39.92
CA LEU A 6 -34.79 23.87 -38.73
C LEU A 6 -33.96 22.58 -38.78
N LEU A 7 -33.93 21.89 -39.94
CA LEU A 7 -33.09 20.72 -40.16
C LEU A 7 -31.60 21.06 -40.04
N CYS A 8 -31.14 22.15 -40.67
CA CYS A 8 -29.76 22.61 -40.56
C CYS A 8 -29.38 22.91 -39.10
N VAL A 9 -30.25 23.62 -38.36
CA VAL A 9 -30.02 23.93 -36.95
C VAL A 9 -29.93 22.65 -36.11
N LEU A 10 -30.84 21.69 -36.30
CA LEU A 10 -30.81 20.39 -35.62
C LEU A 10 -29.53 19.60 -35.94
N SER A 11 -29.11 19.56 -37.21
CA SER A 11 -27.87 18.90 -37.62
C SER A 11 -26.65 19.57 -37.01
N THR A 12 -26.60 20.91 -36.95
CA THR A 12 -25.50 21.62 -36.29
C THR A 12 -25.46 21.34 -34.80
N PHE A 13 -26.59 21.36 -34.10
CA PHE A 13 -26.64 21.00 -32.67
C PHE A 13 -26.21 19.55 -32.41
N TYR A 14 -26.61 18.62 -33.27
CA TYR A 14 -26.20 17.22 -33.16
C TYR A 14 -24.69 17.03 -33.38
N LEU A 15 -24.11 17.72 -34.36
CA LEU A 15 -22.66 17.71 -34.58
C LEU A 15 -21.90 18.31 -33.39
N LEU A 16 -22.38 19.44 -32.84
CA LEU A 16 -21.79 20.04 -31.64
C LEU A 16 -21.87 19.10 -30.44
N PHE A 17 -22.97 18.37 -30.28
CA PHE A 17 -23.12 17.36 -29.22
C PHE A 17 -22.13 16.20 -29.38
N ILE A 18 -21.93 15.69 -30.59
CA ILE A 18 -20.93 14.64 -30.86
C ILE A 18 -19.51 15.14 -30.54
N LEU A 19 -19.16 16.34 -30.98
CA LEU A 19 -17.84 16.93 -30.71
C LEU A 19 -17.60 17.14 -29.21
N TRP A 20 -18.62 17.60 -28.49
CA TRP A 20 -18.55 17.73 -27.03
C TRP A 20 -18.34 16.39 -26.35
N LYS A 21 -19.12 15.36 -26.73
CA LYS A 21 -18.98 14.01 -26.17
C LYS A 21 -17.58 13.41 -26.43
N LEU A 22 -17.05 13.55 -27.64
CA LEU A 22 -15.70 13.08 -27.98
C LEU A 22 -14.60 13.82 -27.21
N PHE A 23 -14.81 15.11 -26.92
CA PHE A 23 -13.90 15.88 -26.09
C PHE A 23 -13.97 15.44 -24.62
N ASP A 24 -15.18 15.24 -24.09
CA ASP A 24 -15.42 14.82 -22.71
C ASP A 24 -14.87 13.42 -22.41
N GLU A 25 -15.13 12.46 -23.31
CA GLU A 25 -14.62 11.09 -23.20
C GLU A 25 -13.08 11.07 -23.10
N ASN A 26 -12.39 11.97 -23.80
CA ASN A 26 -10.92 12.06 -23.75
C ASN A 26 -10.34 12.72 -22.48
N ARG A 27 -11.14 13.35 -21.61
CA ARG A 27 -10.62 14.11 -20.45
C ARG A 27 -10.41 13.27 -19.20
N ASP A 28 -11.15 12.17 -19.05
CA ASP A 28 -11.28 11.48 -17.75
C ASP A 28 -10.62 10.08 -17.72
N HIS A 29 -9.70 9.79 -18.63
CA HIS A 29 -9.04 8.47 -18.71
C HIS A 29 -7.77 8.33 -17.87
N GLY A 30 -7.32 9.38 -17.19
CA GLY A 30 -6.11 9.33 -16.38
C GLY A 30 -6.36 8.80 -14.97
N CYS A 31 -5.80 7.63 -14.65
CA CYS A 31 -5.71 7.17 -13.26
C CYS A 31 -4.45 7.78 -12.62
N TYR A 32 -4.64 8.66 -11.64
CA TYR A 32 -3.56 9.35 -10.95
C TYR A 32 -3.51 8.94 -9.48
N ILE A 33 -2.30 8.77 -8.96
CA ILE A 33 -2.08 8.67 -7.52
C ILE A 33 -2.11 10.11 -6.98
N LEU A 34 -3.19 10.46 -6.29
CA LEU A 34 -3.38 11.79 -5.75
C LEU A 34 -2.70 11.97 -4.39
N ASP A 35 -2.63 10.90 -3.60
CA ASP A 35 -2.05 10.91 -2.26
C ASP A 35 -1.63 9.48 -1.85
N TYR A 36 -0.75 9.36 -0.86
CA TYR A 36 -0.33 8.08 -0.28
C TYR A 36 -0.02 8.24 1.22
N GLN A 37 -0.24 7.17 2.00
CA GLN A 37 0.13 7.12 3.40
C GLN A 37 1.01 5.89 3.64
N CYS A 38 2.19 6.11 4.22
CA CYS A 38 3.04 5.03 4.69
C CYS A 38 2.76 4.77 6.17
N TYR A 39 2.77 3.49 6.54
CA TYR A 39 2.72 3.07 7.92
C TYR A 39 4.12 2.84 8.46
N LYS A 40 4.35 3.34 9.68
CA LYS A 40 5.54 3.04 10.45
C LYS A 40 5.08 2.41 11.78
N PRO A 41 5.44 1.15 12.05
CA PRO A 41 5.21 0.54 13.35
C PRO A 41 5.85 1.36 14.49
N SER A 42 5.31 1.20 15.69
CA SER A 42 5.93 1.70 16.92
C SER A 42 7.30 1.06 17.20
N ASP A 43 8.19 1.80 17.87
CA ASP A 43 9.59 1.39 18.09
C ASP A 43 9.77 0.18 19.02
N ASP A 44 8.70 -0.28 19.69
CA ASP A 44 8.67 -1.59 20.39
C ASP A 44 8.88 -2.77 19.44
N ARG A 45 8.66 -2.56 18.14
CA ARG A 45 8.85 -3.56 17.08
C ARG A 45 10.13 -3.36 16.26
N MET A 46 11.01 -2.46 16.65
CA MET A 46 12.26 -2.20 15.95
C MET A 46 13.30 -3.29 16.28
N LEU A 47 13.93 -3.83 15.25
CA LEU A 47 14.96 -4.85 15.34
C LEU A 47 16.34 -4.23 15.54
N ASP A 48 16.92 -4.40 16.71
CA ASP A 48 18.34 -4.15 16.90
C ASP A 48 19.20 -5.37 16.47
N THR A 49 20.50 -5.13 16.26
CA THR A 49 21.44 -6.18 15.83
C THR A 49 21.54 -7.32 16.85
N ALA A 50 21.42 -7.02 18.14
CA ALA A 50 21.54 -8.03 19.20
C ALA A 50 20.35 -9.00 19.17
N PHE A 51 19.14 -8.47 19.08
CA PHE A 51 17.90 -9.21 19.01
C PHE A 51 17.81 -10.04 17.73
N CYS A 52 18.23 -9.50 16.58
CA CYS A 52 18.39 -10.29 15.35
C CYS A 52 19.29 -11.52 15.57
N GLY A 53 20.39 -11.35 16.31
CA GLY A 53 21.25 -12.46 16.72
C GLY A 53 20.53 -13.50 17.58
N GLU A 54 19.69 -13.07 18.52
CA GLU A 54 18.87 -13.96 19.35
C GLU A 54 17.83 -14.72 18.54
N VAL A 55 17.14 -14.07 17.59
CA VAL A 55 16.19 -14.72 16.68
C VAL A 55 16.88 -15.84 15.88
N ILE A 56 18.06 -15.58 15.30
CA ILE A 56 18.79 -16.60 14.56
C ILE A 56 19.20 -17.77 15.48
N LYS A 57 19.63 -17.49 16.72
CA LYS A 57 20.03 -18.52 17.69
C LYS A 57 18.87 -19.37 18.21
N ARG A 58 17.62 -18.87 18.16
CA ARG A 58 16.43 -19.67 18.52
C ARG A 58 16.26 -20.85 17.57
N ASN A 59 16.60 -20.69 16.29
CA ASN A 59 16.54 -21.77 15.31
C ASN A 59 17.67 -22.79 15.52
N LYS A 60 17.30 -24.00 15.96
CA LYS A 60 18.25 -25.09 16.24
C LYS A 60 18.58 -25.96 15.02
N ASN A 61 17.96 -25.67 13.87
CA ASN A 61 18.15 -26.41 12.63
C ASN A 61 19.28 -25.83 11.74
N LEU A 62 19.93 -24.75 12.18
CA LEU A 62 20.99 -24.09 11.42
C LEU A 62 22.36 -24.71 11.71
N GLY A 63 23.05 -25.13 10.65
CA GLY A 63 24.46 -25.52 10.70
C GLY A 63 25.40 -24.33 10.52
N ILE A 64 26.70 -24.57 10.68
CA ILE A 64 27.73 -23.51 10.63
C ILE A 64 27.79 -22.79 9.28
N GLN A 65 27.45 -23.46 8.18
CA GLN A 65 27.46 -22.85 6.85
C GLN A 65 26.22 -21.97 6.66
N GLU A 66 25.07 -22.40 7.18
CA GLU A 66 23.84 -21.62 7.19
C GLU A 66 24.00 -20.34 8.02
N TYR A 67 24.65 -20.41 9.19
CA TYR A 67 24.98 -19.22 9.98
C TYR A 67 25.86 -18.22 9.21
N LYS A 68 26.92 -18.70 8.54
CA LYS A 68 27.77 -17.83 7.70
C LYS A 68 27.01 -17.21 6.54
N PHE A 69 26.12 -17.98 5.93
CA PHE A 69 25.29 -17.51 4.83
C PHE A 69 24.30 -16.43 5.29
N ILE A 70 23.59 -16.65 6.40
CA ILE A 70 22.67 -15.65 6.98
C ILE A 70 23.43 -14.38 7.36
N LEU A 71 24.59 -14.51 8.02
CA LEU A 71 25.40 -13.33 8.37
C LEU A 71 25.82 -12.54 7.13
N LYS A 72 26.22 -13.23 6.05
CA LYS A 72 26.51 -12.58 4.76
C LYS A 72 25.27 -11.87 4.20
N ILE A 73 24.08 -12.46 4.28
CA ILE A 73 22.85 -11.81 3.82
C ILE A 73 22.56 -10.55 4.65
N VAL A 74 22.51 -10.67 5.97
CA VAL A 74 22.12 -9.58 6.87
C VAL A 74 23.08 -8.39 6.73
N THR A 75 24.38 -8.65 6.55
CA THR A 75 25.39 -7.58 6.37
C THR A 75 25.40 -6.94 4.98
N ASN A 76 24.88 -7.62 3.94
CA ASN A 76 24.90 -7.12 2.57
C ASN A 76 23.51 -6.73 2.02
N SER A 77 22.45 -6.83 2.83
CA SER A 77 21.06 -6.56 2.39
C SER A 77 20.74 -5.07 2.23
N GLY A 78 21.59 -4.18 2.74
CA GLY A 78 21.31 -2.74 2.81
C GLY A 78 20.24 -2.38 3.86
N ILE A 79 19.91 -3.31 4.76
CA ILE A 79 18.93 -3.14 5.83
C ILE A 79 19.66 -2.68 7.10
N GLY A 80 19.20 -1.59 7.70
CA GLY A 80 19.75 -1.04 8.95
C GLY A 80 18.99 -1.49 10.21
N GLU A 81 19.41 -0.96 11.36
CA GLU A 81 18.77 -1.23 12.67
C GLU A 81 17.40 -0.56 12.84
N GLN A 82 16.94 0.21 11.85
CA GLN A 82 15.62 0.85 11.84
C GLN A 82 14.60 0.03 11.07
N THR A 83 14.67 -1.30 11.24
CA THR A 83 13.81 -2.27 10.54
C THR A 83 12.85 -2.87 11.55
N TYR A 84 11.60 -3.07 11.15
CA TYR A 84 10.54 -3.50 12.05
C TYR A 84 10.14 -4.93 11.74
N ALA A 85 9.89 -5.72 12.79
CA ALA A 85 9.35 -7.08 12.67
C ALA A 85 7.93 -7.17 13.22
N THR A 86 7.21 -8.21 12.82
CA THR A 86 5.89 -8.56 13.32
C THR A 86 5.96 -8.98 14.80
N ARG A 87 4.86 -8.81 15.53
CA ARG A 87 4.81 -9.05 16.98
C ARG A 87 5.16 -10.50 17.36
N ASN A 88 4.82 -11.47 16.51
CA ASN A 88 5.14 -12.89 16.76
C ASN A 88 6.65 -13.17 16.85
N VAL A 89 7.50 -12.41 16.14
CA VAL A 89 8.98 -12.53 16.25
C VAL A 89 9.46 -12.11 17.64
N PHE A 90 8.86 -11.06 18.21
CA PHE A 90 9.15 -10.62 19.57
C PHE A 90 8.65 -11.60 20.63
N LYS A 91 7.55 -12.30 20.36
CA LYS A 91 7.00 -13.35 21.22
C LYS A 91 7.78 -14.67 21.17
N GLY A 92 8.67 -14.87 20.19
CA GLY A 92 9.35 -16.15 20.01
C GLY A 92 8.52 -17.19 19.26
N GLU A 93 7.49 -16.74 18.54
CA GLU A 93 6.51 -17.56 17.82
C GLU A 93 6.73 -17.49 16.30
N GLU A 94 7.89 -17.00 15.85
CA GLU A 94 8.26 -16.86 14.43
C GLU A 94 8.25 -18.18 13.64
N GLU A 95 8.41 -19.33 14.31
CA GLU A 95 8.41 -20.65 13.66
C GLU A 95 7.00 -21.09 13.23
N ASN A 96 5.96 -20.65 13.95
CA ASN A 96 4.58 -21.09 13.74
C ASN A 96 3.62 -19.88 13.71
N PRO A 97 3.75 -18.96 12.74
CA PRO A 97 2.83 -17.84 12.61
C PRO A 97 1.41 -18.34 12.38
N THR A 98 0.43 -17.71 13.03
CA THR A 98 -0.98 -18.04 12.83
C THR A 98 -1.61 -17.14 11.76
N TYR A 99 -2.76 -17.58 11.25
CA TYR A 99 -3.59 -16.73 10.39
C TYR A 99 -4.03 -15.45 11.12
N GLU A 100 -4.33 -15.57 12.41
CA GLU A 100 -4.77 -14.46 13.26
C GLU A 100 -3.67 -13.40 13.45
N ASP A 101 -2.41 -13.82 13.60
CA ASP A 101 -1.28 -12.90 13.67
C ASP A 101 -1.21 -12.04 12.39
N SER A 102 -1.46 -12.66 11.24
CA SER A 102 -1.44 -11.96 9.95
C SER A 102 -2.61 -10.98 9.83
N ILE A 103 -3.81 -11.36 10.25
CA ILE A 103 -4.98 -10.47 10.25
C ILE A 103 -4.74 -9.27 11.17
N THR A 104 -4.26 -9.51 12.39
CA THR A 104 -4.01 -8.45 13.36
C THR A 104 -3.00 -7.42 12.84
N GLU A 105 -1.88 -7.87 12.25
CA GLU A 105 -0.87 -6.95 11.69
C GLU A 105 -1.41 -6.16 10.49
N MET A 106 -2.21 -6.80 9.62
CA MET A 106 -2.81 -6.15 8.45
C MET A 106 -3.87 -5.12 8.86
N GLU A 107 -4.72 -5.42 9.85
CA GLU A 107 -5.72 -4.48 10.35
C GLU A 107 -5.07 -3.24 11.00
N GLU A 108 -4.00 -3.42 11.78
CA GLU A 108 -3.25 -2.29 12.36
C GLU A 108 -2.71 -1.36 11.27
N PHE A 109 -2.08 -1.94 10.25
CA PHE A 109 -1.55 -1.22 9.08
C PHE A 109 -2.65 -0.48 8.31
N PHE A 110 -3.74 -1.18 7.97
CA PHE A 110 -4.80 -0.65 7.11
C PHE A 110 -5.58 0.46 7.80
N ASN A 111 -6.02 0.22 9.05
CA ASN A 111 -6.81 1.19 9.78
C ASN A 111 -6.04 2.50 9.94
N ASP A 112 -4.77 2.45 10.36
CA ASP A 112 -3.94 3.64 10.51
C ASP A 112 -3.72 4.37 9.18
N SER A 113 -3.35 3.64 8.13
CA SER A 113 -2.98 4.24 6.85
C SER A 113 -4.19 4.84 6.13
N ILE A 114 -5.31 4.10 6.08
CA ILE A 114 -6.54 4.52 5.39
C ILE A 114 -7.16 5.70 6.13
N GLU A 115 -7.28 5.63 7.46
CA GLU A 115 -7.84 6.73 8.26
C GLU A 115 -7.06 8.03 8.02
N LYS A 116 -5.74 8.01 8.16
CA LYS A 116 -4.89 9.18 7.93
C LYS A 116 -4.98 9.72 6.50
N LEU A 117 -5.03 8.83 5.51
CA LEU A 117 -5.15 9.21 4.10
C LEU A 117 -6.50 9.91 3.83
N LEU A 118 -7.60 9.34 4.31
CA LEU A 118 -8.94 9.90 4.13
C LEU A 118 -9.12 11.22 4.87
N LEU A 119 -8.65 11.30 6.12
CA LEU A 119 -8.66 12.54 6.91
C LEU A 119 -7.88 13.67 6.21
N ARG A 120 -6.70 13.36 5.66
CA ARG A 120 -5.89 14.37 4.95
C ARG A 120 -6.51 14.77 3.61
N SER A 121 -7.09 13.84 2.88
CA SER A 121 -7.72 14.10 1.58
C SER A 121 -9.10 14.73 1.68
N SER A 122 -9.66 14.89 2.89
CA SER A 122 -11.02 15.39 3.12
C SER A 122 -12.10 14.57 2.41
N ILE A 123 -11.80 13.29 2.12
CA ILE A 123 -12.74 12.34 1.53
C ILE A 123 -13.47 11.64 2.68
N SER A 124 -14.79 11.73 2.71
CA SER A 124 -15.59 10.99 3.68
C SER A 124 -15.54 9.49 3.36
N ALA A 125 -15.23 8.67 4.36
CA ALA A 125 -15.29 7.21 4.25
C ALA A 125 -16.73 6.70 4.06
N LEU A 126 -17.71 7.46 4.55
CA LEU A 126 -19.13 7.25 4.31
C LEU A 126 -19.57 8.23 3.22
N GLY A 127 -19.90 7.71 2.05
CA GLY A 127 -20.54 8.50 1.00
C GLY A 127 -21.93 8.93 1.46
N ASP A 128 -22.05 10.16 1.94
CA ASP A 128 -23.29 10.95 1.98
C ASP A 128 -23.23 11.99 0.86
#